data_AF-A0A2M7VFV4-F1
#
_entry.id   AF-A0A2M7VFV4-F1
#
_cell.length_a   1.000
_cell.length_b   1.000
_cell.length_c   1.000
_cell.angle_alpha   90.00
_cell.angle_beta   90.00
_cell.angle_gamma   90.00
#
_symmetry.space_group_name_H-M   'P 1'
#
loop_
_entity.id
_entity.type
_entity.pdbx_description
1 polymer ?
#
loop_
_entity_poly.entity_id
_entity_poly.type
_entity_poly.pdbx_seq_one_letter_code
_entity_poly.pdbx_strand_id
1 'polypeptide(L)' 'MINKKFILTQFFVLLVGVLFAWTNFTIELINWFQKKSCTLGCSAGLVNPFLTPCFYGAIFFLIAFCLSVAILQQSNGTKK' A
#
# COMPACT_ATOMS: atom_id res chain seq x y z
N MET A 1 -20.98 15.53 12.72
CA MET A 1 -21.21 15.43 11.27
C MET A 1 -19.89 15.07 10.59
N ILE A 2 -19.73 13.83 10.15
CA ILE A 2 -18.55 13.40 9.40
C ILE A 2 -18.63 14.01 8.00
N ASN A 3 -17.65 14.85 7.67
CA ASN A 3 -17.63 15.57 6.41
C ASN A 3 -17.21 14.59 5.30
N LYS A 4 -18.14 14.24 4.40
CA LYS A 4 -17.88 13.28 3.31
C LYS A 4 -16.65 13.62 2.46
N LYS A 5 -16.30 14.91 2.37
CA LYS A 5 -15.10 15.39 1.67
C LYS A 5 -13.80 14.83 2.28
N PHE A 6 -13.72 14.71 3.61
CA PHE A 6 -12.53 14.15 4.27
C PHE A 6 -12.36 12.66 3.98
N ILE A 7 -13.46 11.89 3.98
CA ILE A 7 -13.39 10.45 3.66
C ILE A 7 -12.97 10.23 2.21
N LEU A 8 -13.46 11.06 1.28
CA LEU A 8 -13.10 10.96 -0.13
C LEU A 8 -11.62 11.29 -0.36
N THR A 9 -11.09 12.32 0.31
CA THR A 9 -9.65 12.64 0.28
C THR A 9 -8.81 11.52 0.88
N GLN A 10 -9.21 10.98 2.04
CA GLN A 10 -8.52 9.87 2.69
C GLN A 10 -8.46 8.64 1.77
N PHE A 11 -9.59 8.28 1.15
CA PHE A 11 -9.66 7.16 0.21
C PHE A 11 -8.71 7.35 -0.97
N PHE A 12 -8.66 8.56 -1.54
CA PHE A 12 -7.78 8.87 -2.67
C PHE A 12 -6.29 8.76 -2.30
N VAL A 13 -5.89 9.32 -1.16
CA VAL A 13 -4.50 9.24 -0.67
C VAL A 13 -4.10 7.79 -0.40
N LEU A 14 -4.99 7.00 0.22
CA LEU A 14 -4.73 5.59 0.49
C LEU A 14 -4.61 4.78 -0.80
N LEU A 15 -5.47 5.04 -1.80
CA LEU A 15 -5.42 4.36 -3.09
C LEU A 15 -4.09 4.63 -3.81
N VAL A 16 -3.65 5.89 -3.87
CA VAL A 16 -2.35 6.25 -4.46
C VAL A 16 -1.19 5.63 -3.68
N GLY A 17 -1.24 5.64 -2.34
CA GLY A 17 -0.22 5.01 -1.48
C GLY A 17 -0.11 3.49 -1.69
N VAL A 18 -1.25 2.80 -1.79
CA VAL A 18 -1.29 1.36 -2.11
C VAL A 18 -0.65 1.11 -3.47
N LEU A 19 -1.07 1.82 -4.53
CA LEU A 19 -0.51 1.64 -5.87
C LEU A 19 1.01 1.89 -5.89
N PHE A 20 1.46 3.00 -5.29
CA PHE A 20 2.88 3.32 -5.22
C PHE A 20 3.69 2.24 -4.51
N ALA A 21 3.25 1.81 -3.32
CA ALA A 21 3.96 0.79 -2.55
C ALA A 21 3.97 -0.58 -3.26
N TRP A 22 2.84 -1.00 -3.85
CA TRP A 22 2.74 -2.25 -4.58
C TRP A 22 3.56 -2.25 -5.86
N THR A 23 3.61 -1.15 -6.61
CA THR A 23 4.46 -1.01 -7.80
C THR A 23 5.93 -1.15 -7.43
N ASN A 24 6.40 -0.43 -6.40
CA ASN A 24 7.79 -0.53 -5.95
C ASN A 24 8.13 -1.94 -5.45
N PHE A 25 7.25 -2.56 -4.67
CA PHE A 25 7.43 -3.95 -4.22
C PHE A 25 7.47 -4.94 -5.39
N THR A 26 6.60 -4.78 -6.39
CA THR A 26 6.55 -5.67 -7.57
C THR A 26 7.82 -5.55 -8.41
N ILE A 27 8.33 -4.33 -8.60
CA ILE A 27 9.60 -4.09 -9.31
C ILE A 27 10.75 -4.77 -8.56
N GLU A 28 10.82 -4.60 -7.24
CA GLU A 28 11.82 -5.26 -6.39
C GLU A 28 11.73 -6.79 -6.48
N LEU A 29 10.52 -7.35 -6.44
CA LEU A 29 10.27 -8.78 -6.54
C LEU A 29 10.67 -9.35 -7.91
N ILE A 30 10.35 -8.64 -9.00
CA ILE A 30 10.75 -9.04 -10.37
C ILE A 30 12.26 -8.97 -10.51
N ASN A 31 12.90 -7.91 -10.03
CA ASN A 31 14.37 -7.77 -10.07
C ASN A 31 15.06 -8.91 -9.30
N TRP A 32 14.52 -9.29 -8.14
CA TRP A 32 14.99 -10.43 -7.35
C TRP A 32 14.82 -11.75 -8.12
N PHE A 33 13.66 -11.98 -8.75
CA PHE A 33 13.39 -13.21 -9.50
C PHE A 33 14.24 -13.33 -10.77
N GLN A 34 14.55 -12.22 -11.43
CA GLN A 34 15.37 -12.19 -12.64
C GLN A 34 16.88 -12.24 -12.37
N LYS A 35 17.33 -12.37 -11.11
CA LYS A 35 18.74 -12.32 -10.69
C LYS A 35 19.50 -11.12 -11.28
N LYS A 36 18.80 -10.01 -11.61
CA LYS A 36 19.45 -8.82 -12.11
C LYS A 36 20.11 -8.14 -10.91
N SER A 37 21.40 -8.39 -10.73
CA SER A 37 22.28 -7.76 -9.73
C SER A 37 22.54 -6.27 -10.02
N CYS A 38 21.51 -5.50 -10.38
CA CYS A 38 21.60 -4.07 -10.54
C CYS A 38 21.04 -3.41 -9.28
N THR A 39 21.94 -3.13 -8.35
CA THR A 39 21.74 -2.43 -7.05
C THR A 39 21.39 -0.96 -7.25
N LEU A 40 20.30 -0.67 -7.98
CA LEU A 40 19.75 0.67 -8.09
C LEU A 40 18.69 0.97 -7.01
N GLY A 41 18.39 0.00 -6.14
CA GLY A 41 17.52 0.15 -4.96
C GLY A 41 18.23 -0.41 -3.72
N CYS A 42 18.00 0.23 -2.57
CA CYS A 42 18.73 0.09 -1.31
C CYS A 42 18.68 -1.31 -0.65
N SER A 43 19.26 -2.33 -1.27
CA SER A 43 19.77 -3.49 -0.56
C SER A 43 21.12 -3.92 -1.11
N ALA A 44 22.17 -3.42 -0.47
CA ALA A 44 23.49 -4.02 -0.56
C ALA A 44 23.44 -5.38 0.15
N GLY A 45 23.04 -6.42 -0.57
CA GLY A 45 22.98 -7.78 -0.06
C GLY A 45 21.72 -8.50 -0.44
N LEU A 46 21.84 -9.83 -0.53
CA LEU A 46 20.79 -10.80 -0.76
C LEU A 46 19.80 -10.81 0.43
N VAL A 47 19.06 -9.72 0.62
CA VAL A 47 18.06 -9.61 1.69
C VAL A 47 16.73 -10.13 1.17
N ASN A 48 16.01 -10.85 2.03
CA ASN A 48 14.68 -11.35 1.70
C ASN A 48 13.77 -10.17 1.32
N PRO A 49 13.12 -10.18 0.14
CA PRO A 49 12.26 -9.08 -0.32
C PRO A 49 11.06 -8.80 0.61
N PHE A 50 10.70 -9.78 1.45
CA PHE A 50 9.67 -9.66 2.48
C PHE A 50 10.08 -8.85 3.72
N LEU A 51 11.37 -8.55 3.89
CA LEU A 51 11.87 -7.70 4.99
C LEU A 51 12.15 -6.26 4.53
N THR A 52 11.81 -5.92 3.29
CA THR A 52 12.06 -4.59 2.75
C THR A 52 11.04 -3.58 3.27
N PRO A 53 11.44 -2.31 3.46
CA PRO A 53 10.51 -1.25 3.88
C PRO A 53 9.31 -1.10 2.93
N CYS A 54 9.48 -1.44 1.64
CA CYS A 54 8.42 -1.42 0.64
C CYS A 54 7.30 -2.44 0.93
N PHE A 55 7.64 -3.65 1.39
CA PHE A 55 6.66 -4.68 1.74
C PHE A 55 5.81 -4.25 2.95
N TYR A 56 6.46 -3.74 4.00
CA TYR A 56 5.75 -3.22 5.16
C TYR A 56 4.86 -2.03 4.78
N GLY A 57 5.37 -1.09 3.99
CA GLY A 57 4.58 0.04 3.47
C GLY A 57 3.34 -0.41 2.72
N ALA A 58 3.47 -1.40 1.82
CA ALA A 58 2.34 -1.95 1.07
C ALA A 58 1.28 -2.57 2.00
N ILE A 59 1.69 -3.31 3.04
CA ILE A 59 0.77 -3.88 4.04
C ILE A 59 0.05 -2.77 4.83
N PHE A 60 0.78 -1.77 5.32
CA PHE A 60 0.17 -0.69 6.11
C PHE A 60 -0.85 0.11 5.31
N PHE A 61 -0.54 0.48 4.06
CA PHE A 61 -1.49 1.17 3.19
C PHE A 61 -2.70 0.31 2.84
N LEU A 62 -2.52 -1.00 2.65
CA LEU A 62 -3.62 -1.93 2.38
C LEU A 62 -4.56 -2.07 3.60
N ILE A 63 -4.00 -2.21 4.81
CA ILE A 63 -4.79 -2.26 6.05
C ILE A 63 -5.58 -0.97 6.23
N ALA A 64 -4.93 0.18 6.06
CA ALA A 64 -5.58 1.48 6.17
C ALA A 64 -6.70 1.66 5.12
N PHE A 65 -6.49 1.16 3.90
CA PHE A 65 -7.52 1.14 2.85
C PHE A 65 -8.71 0.25 3.22
N CYS A 66 -8.47 -0.97 3.73
CA CYS A 66 -9.53 -1.85 4.22
C CYS A 66 -10.35 -1.21 5.35
N LEU A 67 -9.69 -0.54 6.30
CA LEU A 67 -10.37 0.19 7.37
C LEU A 67 -11.22 1.35 6.80
N SER A 68 -10.70 2.08 5.82
CA SER A 68 -11.45 3.15 5.15
C SER A 68 -12.71 2.62 4.45
N VAL A 69 -12.63 1.45 3.81
CA VAL A 69 -13.79 0.78 3.19
C VAL A 69 -14.79 0.30 4.24
N ALA A 70 -14.32 -0.28 5.35
CA ALA A 70 -15.19 -0.72 6.43
C ALA A 70 -15.98 0.45 7.05
N ILE A 71 -15.33 1.60 7.26
CA ILE A 71 -15.98 2.82 7.76
C ILE A 71 -17.03 3.34 6.78
N LEU A 72 -16.75 3.31 5.47
CA LEU A 72 -17.72 3.68 4.43
C LEU A 72 -18.94 2.76 4.42
N GLN A 73 -18.75 1.44 4.58
CA GLN A 73 -19.84 0.47 4.69
C GLN A 73 -20.70 0.72 5.93
N GLN A 74 -20.06 0.98 7.09
CA GLN A 74 -20.76 1.33 8.32
C GLN A 74 -21.59 2.61 8.15
N SER A 75 -21.01 3.63 7.51
CA SER A 75 -21.70 4.90 7.22
C SER A 75 -22.89 4.75 6.27
N ASN A 76 -22.88 3.75 5.38
CA ASN A 76 -24.02 3.43 4.52
C ASN A 76 -25.07 2.55 5.22
N GLY A 77 -24.68 1.77 6.24
CA GLY A 77 -25.59 0.91 7.03
C GLY A 77 -26.50 1.67 8.00
N THR A 78 -26.09 2.85 8.50
CA THR A 78 -26.91 3.72 9.38
C THR A 78 -27.93 4.58 8.60
N LYS A 79 -28.25 4.18 7.37
CA LYS A 79 -29.28 4.73 6.48
C LYS A 79 -30.36 3.68 6.19
N LYS A 80 -30.67 2.81 7.15
CA LYS A 80 -31.84 1.92 7.09
C LYS A 80 -32.68 2.07 8.34
#